data_AF-A0A432L9N9-F1
#
_entry.id   AF-A0A432L9N9-F1
#
_cell.length_a   1.000
_cell.length_b   1.000
_cell.length_c   1.000
_cell.angle_alpha   90.00
_cell.angle_beta   90.00
_cell.angle_gamma   90.00
#
_symmetry.space_group_name_H-M   'P 1'
#
loop_
_entity.id
_entity.type
_entity.pdbx_description
1 polymer ?
#
loop_
_entity_poly.entity_id
_entity_poly.type
_entity_poly.pdbx_seq_one_letter_code
_entity_poly.pdbx_strand_id
1 'polypeptide(L)'
;MFPPKLPIPFPIPDLGTIFKTAKKIFDLFFNKDQEQEAVKETISKQKPTDINVTEISDIYELNSILNSFSMLLQQKANTIEYEIIKECNYFFDDLQDTLSMLNDDNKNFILFKLDRYTRKLEKIKSDLTGTMANFISRRVSLDDEECRRILKMLPGATKSKRMDEFEQSVIFEAVMEVTNKIKEKMVDFEEDLVQVIEDRMEEISKVATKNESSFLQLIESKNHDVQKYEQVKIESMLAVEQSEYLLDLLRKES
;
A
#
# COMPACT_ATOMS: atom_id res chain seq x y z
N MET A 1 20.35 18.15 24.59
CA MET A 1 19.82 16.87 25.08
C MET A 1 18.92 16.33 23.97
N PHE A 2 19.31 15.27 23.27
CA PHE A 2 18.47 14.69 22.22
C PHE A 2 17.20 14.12 22.85
N PRO A 3 16.01 14.30 22.24
CA PRO A 3 14.81 13.66 22.75
C PRO A 3 15.01 12.14 22.73
N PRO A 4 14.54 11.41 23.76
CA PRO A 4 14.57 9.96 23.74
C PRO A 4 13.79 9.46 22.52
N LYS A 5 14.39 8.53 21.77
CA LYS A 5 13.66 7.79 20.72
C LYS A 5 12.48 7.09 21.39
N LEU A 6 11.27 7.51 21.05
CA LEU A 6 10.05 6.88 21.56
C LEU A 6 10.00 5.42 21.07
N PRO A 7 9.75 4.45 21.96
CA PRO A 7 9.46 3.09 21.56
C PRO A 7 7.95 3.03 21.28
N ILE A 8 7.51 3.56 20.13
CA ILE A 8 6.15 3.27 19.67
C ILE A 8 6.25 2.04 18.79
N PRO A 9 5.68 0.89 19.18
CA PRO A 9 5.56 -0.23 18.27
C PRO A 9 4.42 0.13 17.32
N PHE A 10 4.74 0.89 16.26
CA PHE A 10 3.81 0.94 15.14
C PHE A 10 3.71 -0.47 14.57
N PRO A 11 2.50 -0.96 14.24
CA PRO A 11 2.37 -2.14 13.42
C PRO A 11 2.95 -1.81 12.03
N ILE A 12 4.25 -2.05 11.87
CA ILE A 12 4.90 -2.04 10.57
C ILE A 12 4.34 -3.26 9.84
N PRO A 13 3.81 -3.12 8.61
CA PRO A 13 3.29 -4.25 7.87
C PRO A 13 4.37 -5.31 7.77
N ASP A 14 4.05 -6.55 8.17
CA ASP A 14 4.83 -7.70 7.73
C ASP A 14 4.55 -7.88 6.23
N LEU A 15 5.25 -7.08 5.40
CA LEU A 15 5.28 -7.21 3.96
C LEU A 15 5.64 -8.65 3.54
N GLY A 16 6.30 -9.40 4.42
CA GLY A 16 6.54 -10.84 4.27
C GLY A 16 5.27 -11.69 4.32
N THR A 17 4.23 -11.28 5.04
CA THR A 17 2.91 -11.94 5.06
C THR A 17 2.14 -11.67 3.77
N ILE A 18 2.13 -10.43 3.27
CA ILE A 18 1.55 -10.10 1.94
C ILE A 18 2.24 -10.91 0.84
N PHE A 19 3.59 -10.98 0.88
CA PHE A 19 4.38 -11.79 -0.06
C PHE A 19 4.10 -13.29 0.04
N LYS A 20 3.98 -13.83 1.27
CA LYS A 20 3.62 -15.24 1.49
C LYS A 20 2.21 -15.54 0.98
N THR A 21 1.27 -14.63 1.15
CA THR A 21 -0.10 -14.80 0.66
C THR A 21 -0.14 -14.77 -0.87
N ALA A 22 0.55 -13.82 -1.50
CA ALA A 22 0.70 -13.76 -2.94
C ALA A 22 1.31 -15.05 -3.52
N LYS A 23 2.37 -15.58 -2.88
CA LYS A 23 2.98 -16.86 -3.26
C LYS A 23 2.05 -18.06 -3.07
N LYS A 24 1.31 -18.13 -1.96
CA LYS A 24 0.33 -19.19 -1.71
C LYS A 24 -0.81 -19.17 -2.73
N ILE A 25 -1.29 -17.99 -3.10
CA ILE A 25 -2.34 -17.82 -4.10
C ILE A 25 -1.82 -18.31 -5.46
N PHE A 26 -0.60 -17.93 -5.84
CA PHE A 26 0.06 -18.45 -7.04
C PHE A 26 0.12 -19.99 -7.04
N ASP A 27 0.61 -20.61 -5.95
CA ASP A 27 0.71 -22.06 -5.85
C ASP A 27 -0.67 -22.76 -5.90
N LEU A 28 -1.73 -22.15 -5.37
CA LEU A 28 -3.08 -22.71 -5.40
C LEU A 28 -3.70 -22.67 -6.81
N PHE A 29 -3.48 -21.60 -7.57
CA PHE A 29 -4.01 -21.42 -8.92
C PHE A 29 -3.35 -22.31 -9.98
N PHE A 30 -2.08 -22.67 -9.80
CA PHE A 30 -1.37 -23.52 -10.77
C PHE A 30 -1.39 -25.01 -10.43
N ASN A 31 -1.80 -25.38 -9.21
CA ASN A 31 -2.01 -26.78 -8.81
C ASN A 31 -3.44 -27.29 -9.07
N LYS A 32 -4.38 -26.40 -9.45
CA LYS A 32 -5.75 -26.76 -9.83
C LYS A 32 -6.09 -26.09 -11.17
N ASP A 33 -6.26 -26.88 -12.25
CA ASP A 33 -7.47 -26.85 -13.09
C ASP A 33 -7.30 -27.44 -14.50
N GLN A 34 -8.32 -28.23 -14.89
CA GLN A 34 -8.49 -28.96 -16.15
C GLN A 34 -9.11 -28.12 -17.30
N GLU A 35 -9.65 -26.92 -17.05
CA GLU A 35 -10.32 -26.09 -18.09
C GLU A 35 -9.33 -25.41 -19.06
N GLN A 36 -8.04 -25.48 -18.77
CA GLN A 36 -6.99 -24.75 -19.47
C GLN A 36 -6.51 -25.44 -20.75
N GLU A 37 -6.76 -26.74 -20.90
CA GLU A 37 -6.18 -27.54 -21.99
C GLU A 37 -6.67 -27.08 -23.37
N ALA A 38 -7.92 -26.65 -23.54
CA ALA A 38 -8.48 -26.39 -24.87
C ALA A 38 -7.83 -25.20 -25.62
N VAL A 39 -7.67 -24.04 -24.96
CA VAL A 39 -7.05 -22.85 -25.59
C VAL A 39 -5.53 -23.02 -25.69
N LYS A 40 -4.91 -23.67 -24.70
CA LYS A 40 -3.49 -24.04 -24.72
C LYS A 40 -3.17 -25.03 -25.85
N GLU A 41 -4.02 -26.01 -26.05
CA GLU A 41 -3.90 -27.01 -27.11
C GLU A 41 -4.05 -26.35 -28.49
N THR A 42 -4.91 -25.34 -28.61
CA THR A 42 -5.07 -24.56 -29.84
C THR A 42 -3.79 -23.77 -30.18
N ILE A 43 -3.16 -23.13 -29.19
CA ILE A 43 -1.87 -22.41 -29.35
C ILE A 43 -0.72 -23.39 -29.63
N SER A 44 -0.72 -24.54 -28.97
CA SER A 44 0.30 -25.58 -29.09
C SER A 44 0.27 -26.28 -30.46
N LYS A 45 -0.92 -26.46 -31.04
CA LYS A 45 -1.14 -26.98 -32.39
C LYS A 45 -0.95 -25.95 -33.50
N GLN A 46 -0.86 -24.65 -33.15
CA GLN A 46 -0.70 -23.59 -34.13
C GLN A 46 0.64 -23.69 -34.86
N LYS A 47 0.61 -23.57 -36.20
CA LYS A 47 1.79 -23.57 -37.08
C LYS A 47 2.79 -22.46 -36.69
N PRO A 48 4.08 -22.64 -37.00
CA PRO A 48 5.08 -21.60 -36.82
C PRO A 48 4.69 -20.39 -37.66
N THR A 49 4.63 -19.21 -37.03
CA THR A 49 4.24 -17.98 -37.72
C THR A 49 5.41 -17.01 -37.69
N ASP A 50 5.98 -16.70 -38.86
CA ASP A 50 6.96 -15.61 -38.99
C ASP A 50 6.27 -14.34 -39.45
N ILE A 51 6.05 -13.43 -38.51
CA ILE A 51 5.28 -12.17 -38.68
C ILE A 51 5.79 -11.33 -39.86
N ASN A 52 7.07 -11.49 -40.26
CA ASN A 52 7.68 -10.76 -41.37
C ASN A 52 7.40 -11.36 -42.76
N VAL A 53 6.83 -12.57 -42.83
CA VAL A 53 6.66 -13.34 -44.08
C VAL A 53 5.21 -13.85 -44.26
N THR A 54 4.37 -13.79 -43.23
CA THR A 54 2.98 -14.29 -43.27
C THR A 54 1.99 -13.38 -44.00
N GLU A 55 0.94 -14.00 -44.55
CA GLU A 55 -0.20 -13.28 -45.11
C GLU A 55 -0.97 -12.52 -44.03
N ILE A 56 -1.63 -11.43 -44.42
CA ILE A 56 -2.41 -10.58 -43.50
C ILE A 56 -3.49 -11.39 -42.76
N SER A 57 -4.08 -12.39 -43.42
CA SER A 57 -5.08 -13.29 -42.83
C SER A 57 -4.52 -14.09 -41.64
N ASP A 58 -3.29 -14.59 -41.74
CA ASP A 58 -2.64 -15.37 -40.68
C ASP A 58 -2.32 -14.50 -39.45
N ILE A 59 -2.02 -13.21 -39.67
CA ILE A 59 -1.79 -12.23 -38.60
C ILE A 59 -3.09 -11.96 -37.83
N TYR A 60 -4.24 -11.91 -38.51
CA TYR A 60 -5.55 -11.76 -37.87
C TYR A 60 -5.91 -12.96 -37.00
N GLU A 61 -5.70 -14.18 -37.50
CA GLU A 61 -5.96 -15.40 -36.73
C GLU A 61 -5.06 -15.51 -35.50
N LEU A 62 -3.76 -15.20 -35.67
CA LEU A 62 -2.78 -15.16 -34.57
C LEU A 62 -3.19 -14.16 -33.49
N ASN A 63 -3.59 -12.95 -33.88
CA ASN A 63 -4.06 -11.94 -32.94
C ASN A 63 -5.34 -12.37 -32.22
N SER A 64 -6.27 -13.06 -32.90
CA SER A 64 -7.46 -13.59 -32.27
C SER A 64 -7.14 -14.63 -31.20
N ILE A 65 -6.20 -15.54 -31.49
CA ILE A 65 -5.75 -16.57 -30.55
C ILE A 65 -5.04 -15.93 -29.35
N LEU A 66 -4.14 -14.98 -29.58
CA LEU A 66 -3.43 -14.27 -28.52
C LEU A 66 -4.38 -13.44 -27.65
N ASN A 67 -5.37 -12.78 -28.24
CA ASN A 67 -6.39 -12.07 -27.47
C ASN A 67 -7.18 -13.02 -26.58
N SER A 68 -7.56 -14.19 -27.10
CA SER A 68 -8.29 -15.20 -26.33
C SER A 68 -7.44 -15.73 -25.17
N PHE A 69 -6.15 -15.98 -25.42
CA PHE A 69 -5.19 -16.38 -24.39
C PHE A 69 -4.97 -15.28 -23.34
N SER A 70 -4.77 -14.05 -23.78
CA SER A 70 -4.60 -12.88 -22.92
C SER A 70 -5.82 -12.66 -22.04
N MET A 71 -7.04 -12.81 -22.57
CA MET A 71 -8.28 -12.73 -21.79
C MET A 71 -8.34 -13.79 -20.69
N LEU A 72 -7.94 -15.04 -20.97
CA LEU A 72 -7.88 -16.10 -19.96
C LEU A 72 -6.88 -15.78 -18.85
N LEU A 73 -5.67 -15.33 -19.23
CA LEU A 73 -4.66 -14.96 -18.23
C LEU A 73 -5.08 -13.73 -17.42
N GLN A 74 -5.75 -12.76 -18.04
CA GLN A 74 -6.32 -11.60 -17.34
C GLN A 74 -7.41 -12.01 -16.34
N GLN A 75 -8.28 -12.97 -16.66
CA GLN A 75 -9.27 -13.48 -15.70
C GLN A 75 -8.60 -14.11 -14.46
N LYS A 76 -7.53 -14.88 -14.66
CA LYS A 76 -6.73 -15.43 -13.55
C LYS A 76 -6.09 -14.32 -12.73
N ALA A 77 -5.43 -13.38 -13.41
CA ALA A 77 -4.82 -12.22 -12.76
C ALA A 77 -5.81 -11.41 -11.95
N ASN A 78 -7.01 -11.15 -12.46
CA ASN A 78 -8.03 -10.40 -11.73
C ASN A 78 -8.43 -11.09 -10.44
N THR A 79 -8.52 -12.43 -10.44
CA THR A 79 -8.83 -13.18 -9.21
C THR A 79 -7.68 -13.11 -8.21
N ILE A 80 -6.44 -13.24 -8.67
CA ILE A 80 -5.24 -13.12 -7.83
C ILE A 80 -5.12 -11.70 -7.26
N GLU A 81 -5.27 -10.69 -8.11
CA GLU A 81 -5.22 -9.28 -7.75
C GLU A 81 -6.30 -8.92 -6.74
N TYR A 82 -7.52 -9.44 -6.90
CA TYR A 82 -8.61 -9.27 -5.95
C TYR A 82 -8.25 -9.80 -4.55
N GLU A 83 -7.69 -11.00 -4.46
CA GLU A 83 -7.28 -11.58 -3.17
C GLU A 83 -6.11 -10.79 -2.55
N ILE A 84 -5.14 -10.34 -3.34
CA ILE A 84 -4.06 -9.47 -2.86
C ILE A 84 -4.62 -8.15 -2.30
N ILE A 85 -5.52 -7.51 -3.03
CA ILE A 85 -6.16 -6.25 -2.60
C ILE A 85 -6.99 -6.45 -1.33
N LYS A 86 -7.69 -7.58 -1.22
CA LYS A 86 -8.49 -7.93 -0.04
C LYS A 86 -7.61 -8.06 1.21
N GLU A 87 -6.48 -8.74 1.10
CA GLU A 87 -5.50 -8.84 2.20
C GLU A 87 -4.91 -7.48 2.56
N CYS A 88 -4.64 -6.64 1.58
CA CYS A 88 -4.21 -5.26 1.83
C CYS A 88 -5.28 -4.46 2.60
N ASN A 89 -6.57 -4.66 2.30
CA ASN A 89 -7.65 -3.97 3.00
C ASN A 89 -7.69 -4.35 4.48
N TYR A 90 -7.52 -5.63 4.84
CA TYR A 90 -7.46 -6.01 6.26
C TYR A 90 -6.34 -5.30 7.00
N PHE A 91 -5.18 -5.13 6.35
CA PHE A 91 -4.08 -4.35 6.91
C PHE A 91 -4.40 -2.84 7.01
N PHE A 92 -5.05 -2.26 5.99
CA PHE A 92 -5.44 -0.85 5.99
C PHE A 92 -6.47 -0.52 7.06
N ASP A 93 -7.41 -1.44 7.31
CA ASP A 93 -8.42 -1.30 8.35
C ASP A 93 -7.76 -1.33 9.74
N ASP A 94 -6.86 -2.29 10.00
CA ASP A 94 -6.10 -2.39 11.27
C ASP A 94 -5.23 -1.14 11.52
N LEU A 95 -4.62 -0.61 10.45
CA LEU A 95 -3.84 0.62 10.50
C LEU A 95 -4.73 1.83 10.82
N GLN A 96 -5.90 1.94 10.21
CA GLN A 96 -6.85 3.02 10.47
C GLN A 96 -7.37 2.97 11.90
N ASP A 97 -7.68 1.77 12.42
CA ASP A 97 -8.11 1.57 13.80
C ASP A 97 -7.01 2.00 14.78
N THR A 98 -5.75 1.61 14.51
CA THR A 98 -4.60 2.03 15.31
C THR A 98 -4.43 3.56 15.33
N LEU A 99 -4.54 4.21 14.17
CA LEU A 99 -4.46 5.68 14.09
C LEU A 99 -5.63 6.35 14.83
N SER A 100 -6.83 5.75 14.80
CA SER A 100 -7.99 6.25 15.54
C SER A 100 -7.79 6.15 17.04
N MET A 101 -7.34 5.00 17.55
CA MET A 101 -7.05 4.80 18.97
C MET A 101 -6.01 5.82 19.48
N LEU A 102 -4.97 6.10 18.69
CA LEU A 102 -3.96 7.10 19.04
C LEU A 102 -4.53 8.52 19.14
N ASN A 103 -5.55 8.86 18.35
CA ASN A 103 -6.24 10.13 18.50
C ASN A 103 -7.15 10.16 19.73
N ASP A 104 -7.87 9.07 20.01
CA ASP A 104 -8.81 8.98 21.13
C ASP A 104 -8.09 9.00 22.50
N ASP A 105 -6.94 8.34 22.59
CA ASP A 105 -6.09 8.37 23.79
C ASP A 105 -5.53 9.77 24.05
N ASN A 106 -5.34 10.56 22.98
CA ASN A 106 -4.87 11.95 23.04
C ASN A 106 -6.06 12.92 22.98
N LYS A 107 -7.01 12.82 23.93
CA LYS A 107 -8.25 13.64 24.01
C LYS A 107 -8.09 15.15 23.83
N ASN A 108 -6.90 15.70 24.07
CA ASN A 108 -6.60 17.13 23.94
C ASN A 108 -5.88 17.49 22.64
N PHE A 109 -5.49 16.52 21.82
CA PHE A 109 -4.57 16.72 20.72
C PHE A 109 -4.75 15.67 19.61
N ILE A 110 -5.47 16.06 18.54
CA ILE A 110 -5.53 15.25 17.33
C ILE A 110 -4.12 15.13 16.76
N LEU A 111 -3.58 13.90 16.68
CA LEU A 111 -2.26 13.59 16.15
C LEU A 111 -2.34 13.40 14.63
N PHE A 112 -3.37 12.69 14.16
CA PHE A 112 -3.55 12.35 12.75
C PHE A 112 -4.89 12.85 12.20
N LYS A 113 -4.88 13.41 10.99
CA LYS A 113 -6.12 13.72 10.24
C LYS A 113 -6.64 12.44 9.56
N LEU A 114 -7.45 11.65 10.26
CA LEU A 114 -7.90 10.32 9.81
C LEU A 114 -8.47 10.33 8.38
N ASP A 115 -9.35 11.28 8.04
CA ASP A 115 -9.92 11.40 6.70
C ASP A 115 -8.88 11.53 5.58
N ARG A 116 -7.71 12.13 5.86
CA ARG A 116 -6.63 12.26 4.89
C ARG A 116 -5.98 10.90 4.64
N TYR A 117 -5.77 10.12 5.69
CA TYR A 117 -5.12 8.82 5.61
C TYR A 117 -6.06 7.77 5.01
N THR A 118 -7.34 7.75 5.40
CA THR A 118 -8.36 6.91 4.74
C THR A 118 -8.40 7.17 3.24
N ARG A 119 -8.41 8.45 2.81
CA ARG A 119 -8.35 8.80 1.38
C ARG A 119 -7.07 8.34 0.69
N LYS A 120 -5.92 8.37 1.38
CA LYS A 120 -4.66 7.85 0.84
C LYS A 120 -4.71 6.33 0.67
N LEU A 121 -5.21 5.59 1.66
CA LEU A 121 -5.34 4.14 1.60
C LEU A 121 -6.30 3.70 0.48
N GLU A 122 -7.45 4.37 0.34
CA GLU A 122 -8.38 4.14 -0.78
C GLU A 122 -7.75 4.45 -2.15
N LYS A 123 -6.92 5.50 -2.23
CA LYS A 123 -6.17 5.79 -3.46
C LYS A 123 -5.17 4.68 -3.78
N ILE A 124 -4.44 4.16 -2.79
CA ILE A 124 -3.50 3.06 -2.99
C ILE A 124 -4.25 1.85 -3.55
N LYS A 125 -5.39 1.48 -2.97
CA LYS A 125 -6.25 0.40 -3.46
C LYS A 125 -6.72 0.61 -4.91
N SER A 126 -7.18 1.81 -5.24
CA SER A 126 -7.56 2.16 -6.61
C SER A 126 -6.39 2.06 -7.58
N ASP A 127 -5.19 2.46 -7.16
CA ASP A 127 -3.98 2.40 -7.98
C ASP A 127 -3.54 0.94 -8.23
N LEU A 128 -3.83 0.00 -7.32
CA LEU A 128 -3.47 -1.42 -7.49
C LEU A 128 -4.35 -2.13 -8.52
N THR A 129 -5.62 -1.74 -8.64
CA THR A 129 -6.61 -2.40 -9.51
C THR A 129 -6.19 -2.32 -10.99
N GLY A 130 -6.24 -3.45 -11.70
CA GLY A 130 -5.87 -3.58 -13.10
C GLY A 130 -4.37 -3.63 -13.38
N THR A 131 -3.51 -3.61 -12.35
CA THR A 131 -2.06 -3.68 -12.51
C THR A 131 -1.64 -5.00 -13.15
N MET A 132 -2.17 -6.14 -12.69
CA MET A 132 -1.85 -7.45 -13.27
C MET A 132 -2.38 -7.57 -14.69
N ALA A 133 -3.63 -7.16 -14.94
CA ALA A 133 -4.23 -7.23 -16.27
C ALA A 133 -3.43 -6.40 -17.31
N ASN A 134 -3.00 -5.20 -16.92
CA ASN A 134 -2.14 -4.35 -17.74
C ASN A 134 -0.73 -4.93 -17.94
N PHE A 135 -0.20 -5.67 -16.97
CA PHE A 135 1.06 -6.38 -17.13
C PHE A 135 0.93 -7.52 -18.15
N ILE A 136 -0.11 -8.33 -18.02
CA ILE A 136 -0.39 -9.47 -18.90
C ILE A 136 -0.64 -9.01 -20.33
N SER A 137 -1.42 -7.95 -20.55
CA SER A 137 -1.71 -7.46 -21.91
C SER A 137 -0.45 -7.05 -22.66
N ARG A 138 0.57 -6.53 -21.96
CA ARG A 138 1.87 -6.18 -22.54
C ARG A 138 2.71 -7.42 -22.87
N ARG A 139 2.77 -8.39 -21.95
CA ARG A 139 3.56 -9.63 -22.14
C ARG A 139 2.95 -10.58 -23.16
N VAL A 140 1.62 -10.69 -23.22
CA VAL A 140 0.89 -11.53 -24.17
C VAL A 140 0.56 -10.70 -25.42
N SER A 141 1.62 -10.32 -26.15
CA SER A 141 1.52 -9.50 -27.35
C SER A 141 2.55 -9.94 -28.39
N LEU A 142 2.37 -9.50 -29.65
CA LEU A 142 3.35 -9.76 -30.71
C LEU A 142 4.65 -8.97 -30.55
N ASP A 143 4.58 -7.87 -29.79
CA ASP A 143 5.73 -7.01 -29.50
C ASP A 143 6.66 -7.68 -28.49
N ASP A 144 6.11 -8.51 -27.61
CA ASP A 144 6.86 -9.28 -26.64
C ASP A 144 7.80 -10.31 -27.30
N GLU A 145 9.09 -10.21 -26.99
CA GLU A 145 10.12 -11.04 -27.63
C GLU A 145 10.01 -12.52 -27.26
N GLU A 146 9.64 -12.84 -26.03
CA GLU A 146 9.50 -14.21 -25.58
C GLU A 146 8.25 -14.86 -26.16
N CYS A 147 7.11 -14.16 -26.11
CA CYS A 147 5.86 -14.58 -26.73
C CYS A 147 6.07 -14.86 -28.22
N ARG A 148 6.69 -13.91 -28.94
CA ARG A 148 7.02 -14.06 -30.35
C ARG A 148 7.95 -15.24 -30.63
N ARG A 149 8.96 -15.49 -29.78
CA ARG A 149 9.85 -16.66 -29.92
C ARG A 149 9.09 -17.98 -29.79
N ILE A 150 8.16 -18.08 -28.84
CA ILE A 150 7.35 -19.29 -28.63
C ILE A 150 6.39 -19.52 -29.80
N LEU A 151 5.76 -18.46 -30.32
CA LEU A 151 4.87 -18.55 -31.49
C LEU A 151 5.58 -19.07 -32.76
N LYS A 152 6.87 -18.76 -32.91
CA LYS A 152 7.73 -19.24 -34.01
C LYS A 152 8.17 -20.70 -33.88
N MET A 153 7.91 -21.36 -32.74
CA MET A 153 8.29 -22.77 -32.56
C MET A 153 7.40 -23.70 -33.40
N LEU A 154 7.97 -24.87 -33.75
CA LEU A 154 7.23 -25.97 -34.36
C LEU A 154 6.12 -26.48 -33.40
N PRO A 155 4.92 -26.79 -33.93
CA PRO A 155 3.86 -27.41 -33.14
C PRO A 155 4.34 -28.69 -32.47
N GLY A 156 3.90 -28.93 -31.25
CA GLY A 156 4.21 -30.16 -30.52
C GLY A 156 4.55 -29.93 -29.05
N ALA A 157 4.96 -31.02 -28.37
CA ALA A 157 5.16 -31.04 -26.93
C ALA A 157 6.13 -29.96 -26.41
N THR A 158 7.19 -29.64 -27.18
CA THR A 158 8.16 -28.63 -26.78
C THR A 158 7.57 -27.22 -26.79
N LYS A 159 6.75 -26.87 -27.79
CA LYS A 159 6.04 -25.58 -27.85
C LYS A 159 5.02 -25.46 -26.72
N SER A 160 4.26 -26.54 -26.47
CA SER A 160 3.32 -26.62 -25.35
C SER A 160 4.00 -26.31 -24.02
N LYS A 161 5.10 -27.02 -23.73
CA LYS A 161 5.85 -26.85 -22.49
C LYS A 161 6.38 -25.43 -22.32
N ARG A 162 6.91 -24.83 -23.39
CA ARG A 162 7.38 -23.44 -23.37
C ARG A 162 6.25 -22.44 -23.14
N MET A 163 5.06 -22.69 -23.67
CA MET A 163 3.89 -21.84 -23.44
C MET A 163 3.40 -21.95 -21.98
N ASP A 164 3.43 -23.15 -21.38
CA ASP A 164 3.09 -23.32 -19.96
C ASP A 164 4.11 -22.64 -19.03
N GLU A 165 5.41 -22.77 -19.33
CA GLU A 165 6.47 -22.07 -18.60
C GLU A 165 6.31 -20.54 -18.72
N PHE A 166 5.99 -20.04 -19.92
CA PHE A 166 5.74 -18.63 -20.18
C PHE A 166 4.54 -18.10 -19.40
N GLU A 167 3.42 -18.83 -19.39
CA GLU A 167 2.24 -18.46 -18.61
C GLU A 167 2.56 -18.32 -17.12
N GLN A 168 3.26 -19.31 -16.55
CA GLN A 168 3.65 -19.29 -15.14
C GLN A 168 4.55 -18.09 -14.84
N SER A 169 5.52 -17.81 -15.72
CA SER A 169 6.41 -16.66 -15.58
C SER A 169 5.64 -15.34 -15.63
N VAL A 170 4.78 -15.16 -16.62
CA VAL A 170 4.00 -13.91 -16.81
C VAL A 170 3.08 -13.65 -15.62
N ILE A 171 2.40 -14.68 -15.10
CA ILE A 171 1.55 -14.50 -13.91
C ILE A 171 2.40 -14.20 -12.67
N PHE A 172 3.52 -14.89 -12.48
CA PHE A 172 4.43 -14.62 -11.37
C PHE A 172 4.99 -13.19 -11.42
N GLU A 173 5.45 -12.74 -12.59
CA GLU A 173 5.91 -11.38 -12.82
C GLU A 173 4.81 -10.35 -12.54
N ALA A 174 3.57 -10.62 -12.95
CA ALA A 174 2.42 -9.75 -12.66
C ALA A 174 2.13 -9.64 -11.15
N VAL A 175 2.26 -10.75 -10.40
CA VAL A 175 2.15 -10.74 -8.94
C VAL A 175 3.25 -9.91 -8.31
N MET A 176 4.48 -10.05 -8.81
CA MET A 176 5.63 -9.26 -8.34
C MET A 176 5.43 -7.77 -8.62
N GLU A 177 4.87 -7.40 -9.78
CA GLU A 177 4.55 -6.01 -10.12
C GLU A 177 3.58 -5.39 -9.11
N VAL A 178 2.47 -6.06 -8.79
CA VAL A 178 1.51 -5.59 -7.77
C VAL A 178 2.18 -5.49 -6.40
N THR A 179 2.97 -6.49 -6.03
CA THR A 179 3.63 -6.54 -4.72
C THR A 179 4.65 -5.42 -4.56
N ASN A 180 5.44 -5.14 -5.59
CA ASN A 180 6.38 -4.02 -5.59
C ASN A 180 5.65 -2.68 -5.49
N LYS A 181 4.54 -2.53 -6.22
CA LYS A 181 3.70 -1.34 -6.16
C LYS A 181 3.11 -1.12 -4.76
N ILE A 182 2.62 -2.18 -4.10
CA ILE A 182 2.19 -2.11 -2.69
C ILE A 182 3.34 -1.61 -1.81
N LYS A 183 4.52 -2.22 -1.96
CA LYS A 183 5.71 -1.87 -1.16
C LYS A 183 6.08 -0.39 -1.32
N GLU A 184 6.18 0.10 -2.55
CA GLU A 184 6.48 1.51 -2.82
C GLU A 184 5.46 2.44 -2.16
N LYS A 185 4.16 2.15 -2.33
CA LYS A 185 3.09 2.96 -1.74
C LYS A 185 3.05 2.91 -0.21
N MET A 186 3.44 1.79 0.40
CA MET A 186 3.54 1.67 1.85
C MET A 186 4.72 2.45 2.41
N VAL A 187 5.87 2.47 1.70
CA VAL A 187 7.02 3.29 2.08
C VAL A 187 6.65 4.78 2.04
N ASP A 188 6.02 5.23 0.97
CA ASP A 188 5.52 6.62 0.87
C ASP A 188 4.57 6.96 2.04
N PHE A 189 3.67 6.03 2.37
CA PHE A 189 2.71 6.20 3.46
C PHE A 189 3.38 6.24 4.85
N GLU A 190 4.39 5.41 5.07
CA GLU A 190 5.18 5.38 6.31
C GLU A 190 5.95 6.70 6.49
N GLU A 191 6.64 7.18 5.45
CA GLU A 191 7.35 8.46 5.47
C GLU A 191 6.41 9.62 5.83
N ASP A 192 5.21 9.63 5.23
CA ASP A 192 4.15 10.60 5.53
C ASP A 192 3.66 10.54 6.98
N LEU A 193 3.60 9.34 7.59
CA LEU A 193 3.23 9.18 9.00
C LEU A 193 4.33 9.67 9.93
N VAL A 194 5.58 9.29 9.65
CA VAL A 194 6.76 9.69 10.43
C VAL A 194 6.88 11.21 10.45
N GLN A 195 6.77 11.88 9.31
CA GLN A 195 6.87 13.34 9.24
C GLN A 195 5.81 14.02 10.11
N VAL A 196 4.57 13.53 10.11
CA VAL A 196 3.50 14.13 10.92
C VAL A 196 3.77 13.97 12.41
N ILE A 197 4.32 12.82 12.83
CA ILE A 197 4.71 12.60 14.23
C ILE A 197 5.86 13.54 14.60
N GLU A 198 6.87 13.68 13.74
CA GLU A 198 8.01 14.57 13.97
C GLU A 198 7.57 16.04 14.10
N ASP A 199 6.75 16.52 13.17
CA ASP A 199 6.18 17.87 13.20
C ASP A 199 5.42 18.11 14.51
N ARG A 200 4.63 17.11 14.94
CA ARG A 200 3.83 17.20 16.15
C ARG A 200 4.68 17.18 17.42
N MET A 201 5.72 16.36 17.45
CA MET A 201 6.70 16.32 18.53
C MET A 201 7.46 17.64 18.66
N GLU A 202 7.77 18.29 17.53
CA GLU A 202 8.40 19.61 17.53
C GLU A 202 7.45 20.67 18.12
N GLU A 203 6.16 20.64 17.77
CA GLU A 203 5.15 21.53 18.36
C GLU A 203 5.01 21.32 19.87
N ILE A 204 4.91 20.07 20.33
CA ILE A 204 4.84 19.73 21.76
C ILE A 204 6.09 20.24 22.49
N SER A 205 7.27 20.01 21.92
CA SER A 205 8.54 20.48 22.47
C SER A 205 8.57 22.01 22.63
N LYS A 206 8.15 22.75 21.60
CA LYS A 206 8.05 24.22 21.65
C LYS A 206 7.12 24.70 22.76
N VAL A 207 5.94 24.07 22.91
CA VAL A 207 5.00 24.40 23.98
C VAL A 207 5.59 24.10 25.36
N ALA A 208 6.23 22.95 25.53
CA ALA A 208 6.87 22.56 26.78
C ALA A 208 8.00 23.54 27.19
N THR A 209 8.89 23.90 26.26
CA THR A 209 9.97 24.87 26.50
C THR A 209 9.40 26.26 26.85
N LYS A 210 8.33 26.70 26.17
CA LYS A 210 7.66 27.96 26.50
C LYS A 210 7.10 27.93 27.93
N ASN A 211 6.42 26.85 28.31
CA ASN A 211 5.87 26.70 29.65
C ASN A 211 6.97 26.69 30.71
N GLU A 212 8.06 25.94 30.49
CA GLU A 212 9.23 25.93 31.38
C GLU A 212 9.80 27.34 31.57
N SER A 213 9.98 28.10 30.49
CA SER A 213 10.46 29.49 30.55
C SER A 213 9.51 30.39 31.36
N SER A 214 8.20 30.27 31.15
CA SER A 214 7.19 31.00 31.93
C SER A 214 7.24 30.64 33.42
N PHE A 215 7.43 29.37 33.77
CA PHE A 215 7.59 28.94 35.17
C PHE A 215 8.88 29.48 35.81
N LEU A 216 10.01 29.44 35.09
CA LEU A 216 11.27 30.00 35.59
C LEU A 216 11.17 31.51 35.84
N GLN A 217 10.55 32.26 34.92
CA GLN A 217 10.29 33.69 35.11
C GLN A 217 9.41 33.96 36.34
N LEU A 218 8.43 33.10 36.62
CA LEU A 218 7.60 33.15 37.83
C LEU A 218 8.40 32.97 39.12
N ILE A 219 9.36 32.04 39.09
CA ILE A 219 10.26 31.78 40.23
C ILE A 219 11.21 32.96 40.45
N GLU A 220 11.77 33.54 39.39
CA GLU A 220 12.69 34.68 39.47
C GLU A 220 11.99 35.98 39.92
N SER A 221 10.80 36.26 39.39
CA SER A 221 10.03 37.48 39.71
C SER A 221 9.54 37.53 41.16
N LYS A 222 9.42 36.37 41.83
CA LYS A 222 9.08 36.25 43.27
C LYS A 222 10.04 37.03 44.19
N ASN A 223 11.28 37.29 43.76
CA ASN A 223 12.31 37.92 44.60
C ASN A 223 12.58 39.41 44.31
N HIS A 224 11.99 40.00 43.25
CA HIS A 224 12.37 41.35 42.81
C HIS A 224 11.21 42.31 42.50
N ASP A 225 10.02 41.84 42.13
CA ASP A 225 8.89 42.71 41.76
C ASP A 225 7.54 42.02 42.03
N VAL A 226 6.88 42.45 43.11
CA VAL A 226 5.62 41.88 43.59
C VAL A 226 4.47 42.07 42.58
N GLN A 227 4.45 43.18 41.83
CA GLN A 227 3.39 43.41 40.84
C GLN A 227 3.55 42.49 39.63
N LYS A 228 4.78 42.30 39.15
CA LYS A 228 5.05 41.40 38.03
C LYS A 228 4.84 39.94 38.45
N TYR A 229 5.19 39.57 39.68
CA TYR A 229 4.89 38.26 40.24
C TYR A 229 3.37 37.98 40.31
N GLU A 230 2.58 38.92 40.83
CA GLU A 230 1.11 38.81 40.88
C GLU A 230 0.51 38.67 39.48
N GLN A 231 0.99 39.44 38.49
CA GLN A 231 0.50 39.36 37.12
C GLN A 231 0.77 37.98 36.47
N VAL A 232 2.00 37.49 36.52
CA VAL A 232 2.35 36.19 35.91
C VAL A 232 1.69 35.03 36.67
N LYS A 233 1.51 35.16 37.99
CA LYS A 233 0.75 34.20 38.81
C LYS A 233 -0.71 34.11 38.38
N ILE A 234 -1.38 35.25 38.15
CA ILE A 234 -2.77 35.28 37.67
C ILE A 234 -2.89 34.66 36.28
N GLU A 235 -1.99 34.99 35.35
CA GLU A 235 -1.99 34.41 34.00
C GLU A 235 -1.80 32.88 34.04
N SER A 236 -0.93 32.41 34.92
CA SER A 236 -0.66 30.97 35.08
C SER A 236 -1.82 30.24 35.77
N MET A 237 -2.46 30.85 36.78
CA MET A 237 -3.67 30.31 37.41
C MET A 237 -4.81 30.22 36.40
N LEU A 238 -5.02 31.26 35.59
CA LEU A 238 -6.04 31.26 34.54
C LEU A 238 -5.80 30.15 33.52
N ALA A 239 -4.55 29.92 33.11
CA ALA A 239 -4.21 28.82 32.21
C ALA A 239 -4.50 27.44 32.81
N VAL A 240 -4.24 27.26 34.11
CA VAL A 240 -4.59 26.03 34.84
C VAL A 240 -6.12 25.85 34.93
N GLU A 241 -6.84 26.91 35.28
CA GLU A 241 -8.29 26.87 35.47
C GLU A 241 -9.04 26.65 34.15
N GLN A 242 -8.55 27.23 33.05
CA GLN A 242 -9.03 26.94 31.69
C GLN A 242 -8.76 25.48 31.29
N SER A 243 -7.60 24.95 31.69
CA SER A 243 -7.25 23.54 31.43
C SER A 243 -8.13 22.60 32.25
N GLU A 244 -8.42 22.91 33.52
CA GLU A 244 -9.33 22.14 34.37
C GLU A 244 -10.77 22.19 33.84
N TYR A 245 -11.25 23.36 33.40
CA TYR A 245 -12.58 23.50 32.81
C TYR A 245 -12.74 22.68 31.51
N LEU A 246 -11.74 22.70 30.63
CA LEU A 246 -11.71 21.87 29.43
C LEU A 246 -11.74 20.37 29.79
N LEU A 247 -10.98 19.95 30.80
CA LEU A 247 -10.99 18.58 31.29
C LEU A 247 -12.35 18.16 31.88
N ASP A 248 -13.06 19.07 32.54
CA ASP A 248 -14.39 18.80 33.14
C ASP A 248 -15.50 18.73 32.09
N LEU A 249 -15.40 19.53 31.01
CA LEU A 249 -16.27 19.42 29.83
C LEU A 249 -16.11 18.05 29.15
N LEU A 250 -14.86 17.61 28.97
CA LEU A 250 -14.53 16.32 28.38
C LEU A 250 -14.97 15.12 29.23
N ARG A 251 -15.17 15.30 30.55
CA ARG A 251 -15.70 14.27 31.47
C ARG A 251 -17.22 14.16 31.47
N LYS A 252 -17.94 15.18 31.03
CA LYS A 252 -19.42 15.19 31.01
C LYS A 252 -20.01 14.66 29.70
N GLU A 253 -19.19 14.49 28.67
CA GLU A 253 -19.57 13.93 27.37
C GLU A 253 -19.18 12.45 27.17
N SER A 254 -18.60 11.81 28.20
CA SER A 254 -18.41 10.35 28.33
C SER A 254 -19.48 9.72 29.20
#